data_AF-A0A6S7EIG5-F1
#
_entry.id   AF-A0A6S7EIG5-F1
#
_cell.length_a   1.000
_cell.length_b   1.000
_cell.length_c   1.000
_cell.angle_alpha   90.00
_cell.angle_beta   90.00
_cell.angle_gamma   90.00
#
_symmetry.space_group_name_H-M   'P 1'
#
loop_
_entity.id
_entity.type
_entity.pdbx_description
1 polymer ?
#
loop_
_entity_poly.entity_id
_entity_poly.type
_entity_poly.pdbx_seq_one_letter_code
_entity_poly.pdbx_strand_id
1 'polypeptide(L)'
;MSDTQTPAPGTALDLRTLTHVAYGLFALGFLTSGFLGIATLAAVVLMYLKRSDVAGTVYATHFDWLLRTFWWALLWLAISSLALIIYIGWIGVVATVVWGLYRLIKGWLALLEGAAPTSYA
;
A
#
# COMPACT_ATOMS: atom_id res chain seq x y z
N MET A 1 6.78 43.95 13.39
CA MET A 1 7.01 43.13 12.19
C MET A 1 7.17 41.71 12.69
N SER A 2 6.14 40.89 12.54
CA SER A 2 6.18 39.50 13.01
C SER A 2 6.87 38.68 11.93
N ASP A 3 8.13 38.35 12.15
CA ASP A 3 8.85 37.39 11.33
C ASP A 3 8.13 36.04 11.48
N THR A 4 7.25 35.72 10.53
CA THR A 4 6.75 34.36 10.33
C THR A 4 7.96 33.54 9.89
N GLN A 5 8.66 32.97 10.85
CA GLN A 5 9.75 32.05 10.62
C GLN A 5 9.16 30.80 9.95
N THR A 6 9.10 30.82 8.62
CA THR A 6 8.80 29.67 7.79
C THR A 6 9.80 28.58 8.18
N PRO A 7 9.34 27.39 8.64
CA PRO A 7 10.27 26.33 9.00
C PRO A 7 11.12 26.01 7.77
N ALA A 8 12.44 26.07 7.93
CA ALA A 8 13.39 25.78 6.87
C ALA A 8 13.16 24.34 6.35
N PRO A 9 13.01 24.12 5.03
CA PRO A 9 12.78 22.79 4.50
C PRO A 9 14.10 22.00 4.50
N GLY A 10 14.21 21.00 5.37
CA GLY A 10 15.34 20.07 5.36
C GLY A 10 15.38 19.05 6.50
N THR A 11 15.15 17.77 6.14
CA THR A 11 15.70 16.51 6.73
C THR A 11 14.71 15.48 7.32
N ALA A 12 13.43 15.80 7.53
CA ALA A 12 12.41 14.76 7.72
C ALA A 12 11.60 14.62 6.41
N LEU A 13 11.63 13.45 5.78
CA LEU A 13 10.73 13.16 4.65
C LEU A 13 9.29 13.47 5.10
N ASP A 14 8.57 14.29 4.33
CA ASP A 14 7.15 14.50 4.57
C ASP A 14 6.46 13.14 4.58
N LEU A 15 5.85 12.79 5.71
CA LEU A 15 5.20 11.50 5.95
C LEU A 15 4.11 11.25 4.89
N ARG A 16 3.48 12.32 4.41
CA ARG A 16 2.52 12.25 3.30
C ARG A 16 3.19 11.83 2.00
N THR A 17 4.31 12.47 1.62
CA THR A 17 5.10 12.08 0.44
C THR A 17 5.60 10.65 0.57
N LEU A 18 6.12 10.26 1.73
CA LEU A 18 6.56 8.89 1.99
C LEU A 18 5.43 7.87 1.77
N THR A 19 4.23 8.19 2.25
CA THR A 19 3.06 7.33 2.09
C THR A 19 2.64 7.24 0.61
N HIS A 20 2.69 8.34 -0.15
CA HIS A 20 2.46 8.32 -1.60
C HIS A 20 3.51 7.45 -2.33
N VAL A 21 4.77 7.54 -1.94
CA VAL A 21 5.85 6.71 -2.50
C VAL A 21 5.60 5.23 -2.21
N ALA A 22 5.20 4.88 -0.99
CA ALA A 22 4.86 3.50 -0.62
C ALA A 22 3.70 2.96 -1.47
N TYR A 23 2.62 3.74 -1.62
CA TYR A 23 1.51 3.42 -2.50
C TYR A 23 1.95 3.28 -3.97
N GLY A 24 2.83 4.16 -4.45
CA GLY A 24 3.34 4.14 -5.83
C GLY A 24 4.19 2.93 -6.15
N LEU A 25 5.15 2.58 -5.28
CA LEU A 25 5.94 1.36 -5.46
C LEU A 25 5.04 0.12 -5.42
N PHE A 26 4.07 0.09 -4.51
CA PHE A 26 3.13 -1.03 -4.41
C PHE A 26 2.26 -1.15 -5.67
N ALA A 27 1.71 -0.04 -6.15
CA ALA A 27 0.91 0.01 -7.37
C ALA A 27 1.72 -0.41 -8.60
N LEU A 28 2.97 0.04 -8.71
CA LEU A 28 3.84 -0.30 -9.84
C LEU A 28 4.11 -1.80 -9.90
N GLY A 29 4.46 -2.41 -8.77
CA GLY A 29 4.68 -3.85 -8.73
C GLY A 29 3.40 -4.67 -8.90
N PHE A 30 2.26 -4.17 -8.42
CA PHE A 30 0.95 -4.82 -8.58
C PHE A 30 0.43 -4.75 -10.02
N LEU A 31 0.42 -3.56 -10.64
CA LEU A 31 -0.13 -3.34 -11.99
C LEU A 31 0.67 -4.02 -13.09
N THR A 32 1.97 -4.22 -12.87
CA THR A 32 2.81 -5.03 -13.76
C THR A 32 2.59 -6.54 -13.58
N SER A 33 1.49 -6.95 -12.91
CA SER A 33 1.17 -8.35 -12.59
C SER A 33 2.32 -9.09 -11.88
N GLY A 34 3.09 -8.37 -11.07
CA GLY A 34 4.25 -8.93 -10.38
C GLY A 34 5.50 -9.07 -11.26
N PHE A 35 5.51 -8.62 -12.52
CA PHE A 35 6.74 -8.53 -13.31
C PHE A 35 7.77 -7.62 -12.62
N LEU A 36 7.30 -6.50 -12.04
CA LEU A 36 8.05 -5.72 -11.07
C LEU A 36 7.68 -6.09 -9.62
N GLY A 37 7.54 -7.39 -9.33
CA GLY A 37 7.21 -7.87 -7.98
C GLY A 37 8.22 -7.40 -6.93
N ILE A 38 9.46 -7.14 -7.34
CA ILE A 38 10.49 -6.53 -6.49
C ILE A 38 10.11 -5.11 -6.04
N ALA A 39 9.34 -4.35 -6.83
CA ALA A 39 8.82 -3.04 -6.43
C ALA A 39 7.76 -3.17 -5.34
N THR A 40 6.86 -4.17 -5.43
CA THR A 40 5.91 -4.49 -4.35
C THR A 40 6.64 -4.88 -3.08
N LEU A 41 7.67 -5.72 -3.18
CA LEU A 41 8.50 -6.10 -2.02
C LEU A 41 9.25 -4.90 -1.45
N ALA A 42 9.82 -4.04 -2.28
CA ALA A 42 10.46 -2.81 -1.84
C ALA A 42 9.49 -1.89 -1.10
N ALA A 43 8.24 -1.77 -1.56
CA ALA A 43 7.19 -1.04 -0.84
C ALA A 43 6.92 -1.65 0.54
N VAL A 44 6.82 -2.98 0.63
CA VAL A 44 6.59 -3.70 1.90
C VAL A 44 7.75 -3.48 2.87
N VAL A 45 8.99 -3.61 2.39
CA VAL A 45 10.19 -3.35 3.20
C VAL A 45 10.22 -1.91 3.67
N LEU A 46 9.94 -0.94 2.79
CA LEU A 46 9.84 0.47 3.13
C LEU A 46 8.82 0.71 4.26
N MET A 47 7.64 0.09 4.15
CA MET A 47 6.59 0.23 5.16
C MET A 47 7.00 -0.32 6.52
N TYR A 48 7.69 -1.48 6.57
CA TYR A 48 8.19 -2.02 7.84
C TYR A 48 9.32 -1.18 8.43
N LEU A 49 10.27 -0.72 7.61
CA LEU A 49 11.40 0.11 8.07
C LEU A 49 10.94 1.47 8.59
N LYS A 50 9.94 2.07 7.93
CA LYS A 50 9.42 3.40 8.29
C LYS A 50 8.19 3.37 9.18
N ARG A 51 7.83 2.21 9.72
CA ARG A 51 6.66 2.04 10.57
C ARG A 51 6.76 2.84 11.87
N SER A 52 7.96 2.98 12.43
CA SER A 52 8.23 3.81 13.62
C SER A 52 7.96 5.28 13.35
N ASP A 53 8.30 5.76 12.15
CA ASP A 53 8.26 7.17 11.79
C ASP A 53 6.82 7.65 11.59
N VAL A 54 5.92 6.75 11.18
CA VAL A 54 4.48 7.03 11.02
C VAL A 54 3.65 6.69 12.27
N ALA A 55 4.26 6.17 13.35
CA ALA A 55 3.53 5.74 14.54
C ALA A 55 2.78 6.93 15.20
N GLY A 56 1.53 6.70 15.60
CA GLY A 56 0.68 7.74 16.18
C GLY A 56 0.09 8.73 15.16
N THR A 57 0.32 8.53 13.86
CA THR A 57 -0.26 9.36 12.78
C THR A 57 -1.31 8.60 11.97
N VAL A 58 -2.09 9.33 11.16
CA VAL A 58 -3.02 8.73 10.18
C VAL A 58 -2.29 7.82 9.17
N TYR A 59 -1.02 8.10 8.86
CA TYR A 59 -0.22 7.33 7.89
C TYR A 59 0.07 5.89 8.34
N ALA A 60 0.12 5.63 9.66
CA ALA A 60 0.24 4.26 10.18
C ALA A 60 -0.93 3.36 9.70
N THR A 61 -2.14 3.92 9.59
CA THR A 61 -3.31 3.18 9.13
C THR A 61 -3.21 2.81 7.65
N HIS A 62 -2.58 3.66 6.82
CA HIS A 62 -2.29 3.36 5.42
C HIS A 62 -1.26 2.25 5.26
N PHE A 63 -0.19 2.28 6.07
CA PHE A 63 0.85 1.24 6.04
C PHE A 63 0.25 -0.11 6.43
N ASP A 64 -0.54 -0.14 7.51
CA ASP A 64 -1.23 -1.36 7.94
C ASP A 64 -2.27 -1.84 6.92
N TRP A 65 -2.93 -0.92 6.19
CA TRP A 65 -3.87 -1.24 5.12
C TRP A 65 -3.18 -1.93 3.93
N LEU A 66 -2.07 -1.37 3.47
CA LEU A 66 -1.25 -1.92 2.38
C LEU A 66 -0.63 -3.25 2.78
N LEU A 67 -0.06 -3.36 3.99
CA LEU A 67 0.51 -4.62 4.49
C LEU A 67 -0.54 -5.72 4.59
N ARG A 68 -1.74 -5.42 5.13
CA ARG A 68 -2.84 -6.40 5.13
C ARG A 68 -3.22 -6.80 3.71
N THR A 69 -3.28 -5.85 2.79
CA THR A 69 -3.61 -6.12 1.38
C THR A 69 -2.58 -7.07 0.75
N PHE A 70 -1.29 -6.85 1.01
CA PHE A 70 -0.21 -7.73 0.57
C PHE A 70 -0.35 -9.16 1.12
N TRP A 71 -0.48 -9.31 2.44
CA TRP A 71 -0.53 -10.64 3.06
C TRP A 71 -1.76 -11.44 2.65
N TRP A 72 -2.92 -10.78 2.55
CA TRP A 72 -4.13 -11.41 2.02
C TRP A 72 -4.02 -11.75 0.53
N ALA A 73 -3.45 -10.87 -0.29
CA ALA A 73 -3.20 -11.17 -1.69
C ALA A 73 -2.27 -12.37 -1.85
N LEU A 74 -1.18 -12.43 -1.07
CA LEU A 74 -0.25 -13.55 -1.08
C LEU A 74 -0.94 -14.87 -0.68
N LEU A 75 -1.78 -14.83 0.36
CA LEU A 75 -2.58 -15.99 0.79
C LEU A 75 -3.54 -16.46 -0.31
N TRP A 76 -4.31 -15.55 -0.90
CA TRP A 76 -5.25 -15.90 -1.97
C TRP A 76 -4.55 -16.38 -3.23
N LEU A 77 -3.40 -15.83 -3.58
CA LEU A 77 -2.57 -16.33 -4.68
C LEU A 77 -2.02 -17.73 -4.39
N ALA A 78 -1.61 -18.02 -3.16
CA ALA A 78 -1.16 -19.36 -2.75
C ALA A 78 -2.30 -20.39 -2.79
N ILE A 79 -3.51 -20.01 -2.35
CA ILE A 79 -4.69 -20.87 -2.47
C ILE A 79 -5.05 -21.09 -3.95
N SER A 80 -5.01 -20.01 -4.74
CA SER A 80 -5.32 -20.06 -6.18
C SER A 80 -4.30 -20.90 -6.95
N SER A 81 -3.01 -20.87 -6.57
CA SER A 81 -1.99 -21.69 -7.21
C SER A 81 -2.18 -23.19 -6.93
N LEU A 82 -2.63 -23.55 -5.73
CA LEU A 82 -3.03 -24.93 -5.43
C LEU A 82 -4.27 -25.34 -6.24
N ALA A 83 -5.25 -24.44 -6.36
CA ALA A 83 -6.45 -24.66 -7.16
C ALA A 83 -6.22 -24.68 -8.68
N LEU A 84 -5.06 -24.21 -9.17
CA LEU A 84 -4.69 -24.35 -10.59
C LEU A 84 -4.47 -25.81 -10.98
N ILE A 85 -4.13 -26.69 -10.04
CA ILE A 85 -3.96 -28.14 -10.29
C ILE A 85 -5.27 -28.76 -10.82
N ILE A 86 -6.42 -28.22 -10.40
CA ILE A 86 -7.76 -28.63 -10.84
C ILE A 86 -8.36 -27.67 -11.87
N TYR A 87 -7.54 -26.83 -12.51
CA TYR A 87 -7.92 -25.85 -13.54
C TYR A 87 -8.94 -24.77 -13.13
N ILE A 88 -9.23 -24.61 -11.83
CA ILE A 88 -10.18 -23.59 -11.34
C ILE A 88 -9.50 -22.38 -10.69
N GLY A 89 -8.19 -22.49 -10.42
CA GLY A 89 -7.41 -21.45 -9.72
C GLY A 89 -7.36 -20.09 -10.41
N TRP A 90 -7.59 -20.02 -11.73
CA TRP A 90 -7.61 -18.75 -12.47
C TRP A 90 -8.70 -17.78 -11.97
N ILE A 91 -9.85 -18.30 -11.52
CA ILE A 91 -10.94 -17.49 -10.94
C ILE A 91 -10.43 -16.82 -9.66
N GLY A 92 -9.71 -17.57 -8.82
CA GLY A 92 -9.13 -17.06 -7.58
C GLY A 92 -8.09 -15.97 -7.83
N VAL A 93 -7.23 -16.14 -8.85
CA VAL A 93 -6.26 -15.12 -9.26
C VAL A 93 -6.98 -13.84 -9.69
N VAL A 94 -7.96 -13.94 -10.58
CA VAL A 94 -8.73 -12.78 -11.06
C VAL A 94 -9.45 -12.08 -9.91
N ALA A 95 -10.11 -12.84 -9.03
CA ALA A 95 -10.78 -12.29 -7.85
C ALA A 95 -9.79 -11.55 -6.93
N THR A 96 -8.60 -12.10 -6.72
CA THR A 96 -7.53 -11.48 -5.92
C THR A 96 -7.04 -10.18 -6.54
N VAL A 97 -6.87 -10.14 -7.87
CA VAL A 97 -6.44 -8.94 -8.59
C VAL A 97 -7.50 -7.84 -8.49
N VAL A 98 -8.77 -8.16 -8.75
CA VAL A 98 -9.86 -7.18 -8.66
C VAL A 98 -9.99 -6.64 -7.23
N TRP A 99 -9.95 -7.52 -6.24
CA TRP A 99 -10.00 -7.15 -4.82
C TRP A 99 -8.81 -6.28 -4.40
N GLY A 100 -7.59 -6.64 -4.82
CA GLY A 100 -6.38 -5.89 -4.54
C GLY A 100 -6.40 -4.49 -5.17
N LEU A 101 -6.85 -4.38 -6.42
CA LEU A 101 -6.98 -3.11 -7.13
C LEU A 101 -8.00 -2.19 -6.45
N TYR A 102 -9.16 -2.72 -6.08
CA TYR A 102 -10.17 -1.98 -5.31
C TYR A 102 -9.59 -1.42 -4.01
N ARG A 103 -8.89 -2.25 -3.21
CA ARG A 103 -8.30 -1.79 -1.95
C ARG A 103 -7.17 -0.77 -2.14
N LEU A 104 -6.40 -0.93 -3.21
CA LEU A 104 -5.33 0.01 -3.55
C LEU A 104 -5.90 1.39 -3.87
N ILE A 105 -6.90 1.45 -4.77
CA ILE A 105 -7.56 2.71 -5.18
C ILE A 105 -8.25 3.36 -3.98
N LYS A 106 -9.02 2.60 -3.21
CA LYS A 106 -9.70 3.10 -2.01
C LYS A 106 -8.73 3.70 -0.99
N GLY A 107 -7.62 3.00 -0.73
CA GLY A 107 -6.62 3.45 0.23
C GLY A 107 -5.87 4.69 -0.24
N TRP A 108 -5.59 4.79 -1.55
CA TRP A 108 -4.94 5.96 -2.14
C TRP A 108 -5.87 7.18 -2.14
N LEU A 109 -7.14 7.02 -2.50
CA LEU A 109 -8.13 8.11 -2.44
C LEU A 109 -8.26 8.68 -1.03
N ALA A 110 -8.35 7.82 -0.01
CA ALA A 110 -8.38 8.28 1.38
C ALA A 110 -7.14 9.10 1.77
N LEU A 111 -5.96 8.75 1.25
CA LEU A 111 -4.73 9.52 1.48
C LEU A 111 -4.77 10.91 0.83
N LEU A 112 -5.41 11.04 -0.34
CA LEU A 112 -5.60 12.33 -1.00
C LEU A 112 -6.52 13.24 -0.18
N GLU A 113 -7.54 12.66 0.44
CA GLU A 113 -8.50 13.33 1.32
C GLU A 113 -7.94 13.58 2.73
N GLY A 114 -6.80 13.00 3.09
CA GLY A 114 -6.21 13.10 4.43
C GLY A 114 -6.93 12.27 5.50
N ALA A 115 -7.73 11.28 5.08
CA ALA A 115 -8.52 10.40 5.94
C ALA A 115 -7.89 9.00 6.03
N ALA A 116 -8.23 8.24 7.09
CA ALA A 116 -7.83 6.85 7.22
C ALA A 116 -8.56 5.97 6.19
N PRO A 117 -7.93 4.91 5.64
CA PRO A 117 -8.56 4.08 4.61
C PRO A 117 -9.75 3.24 5.13
N THR A 118 -9.95 3.20 6.45
CA THR A 118 -11.05 2.49 7.12
C THR A 118 -12.31 3.33 7.36
N SER A 119 -12.30 4.64 7.08
CA SER A 119 -13.45 5.53 7.39
C SER A 119 -14.62 5.45 6.39
N TYR A 120 -14.49 4.68 5.32
CA TYR A 120 -15.56 4.40 4.35
C TYR A 120 -16.12 2.99 4.54
N ALA A 121 -16.57 2.68 5.76
CA ALA A 121 -17.22 1.41 6.12
C ALA A 121 -18.70 1.44 5.74
#